data_AF-A0A9Q0LKM1-F1
#
_entry.id   AF-A0A9Q0LKM1-F1
#
_cell.length_a   1.000
_cell.length_b   1.000
_cell.length_c   1.000
_cell.angle_alpha   90.00
_cell.angle_beta   90.00
_cell.angle_gamma   90.00
#
_symmetry.space_group_name_H-M   'P 1'
#
loop_
_entity.id
_entity.type
_entity.pdbx_description
1 polymer ?
#
loop_
_entity_poly.entity_id
_entity_poly.type
_entity_poly.pdbx_seq_one_letter_code
_entity_poly.pdbx_strand_id
1 'polypeptide(L)'
;MLKNFRQRVKEKVSKVNKSELTCKEFVDGKNDLKAFRKILPDLISKVKAHAHSTTNLTKMSKELIEAQRKFAIFNKQDVEDSAVSQALLKFSEIHDQLNKLNEPFSEVLMDFAQKVQSFLDHEVSDTRKMKTKYYKARRIYDSCFNQLKKLQQKDTSDPKKQKALNTAESDLVKAKQTLEQTAGDVLFSIDDFQRKKDSEILQLFVNFFNAEKDFFYQGYGLVYDLFEYIKQLKTFVDDYRKHTHEQNRQMDLANLGKAQDEEEHKYDTLAFLLSSTNLSVVSSLIFASGSSEDILISLIRLYDAYDETRMVLHTCINDEVENTESESTLFRGNSTATKLMSAFTRNIGQKYLQEVLTPKFTWMYENPLNYEADPARCKEGDDAAQNLQNLKKVSQMFLDAILNSLPKCPLPFRCIASDLRDAVKKRFPEAEKRSVGGFIFLRFFCPTITNPAVGGIVQFLPSPPDKEMSRSFITITKVLQNIANDQYFDVKNPHLKELNSVIDEYRPKVEKFFDELSKIPDNLEYQPLANTEEVRKLDLPKIHQLFCYNIDKVVKHLHIFKHKDTIPKLFHALERIGPPPEKKDEK
;
A
#
# COMPACT_ATOMS: atom_id res chain seq x y z
N MET A 1 7.86 -15.84 -96.11
CA MET A 1 6.55 -15.64 -95.44
C MET A 1 5.72 -14.51 -96.05
N LEU A 2 6.23 -13.28 -96.22
CA LEU A 2 5.49 -12.13 -96.80
C LEU A 2 4.89 -12.37 -98.21
N LYS A 3 5.57 -13.11 -99.11
CA LYS A 3 5.05 -13.46 -100.44
C LYS A 3 3.86 -14.44 -100.36
N ASN A 4 3.96 -15.51 -99.57
CA ASN A 4 2.86 -16.45 -99.31
C ASN A 4 1.68 -15.79 -98.57
N PHE A 5 1.95 -14.79 -97.74
CA PHE A 5 0.93 -14.01 -97.04
C PHE A 5 0.18 -13.06 -97.98
N ARG A 6 0.88 -12.30 -98.85
CA ARG A 6 0.23 -11.48 -99.89
C ARG A 6 -0.59 -12.33 -100.87
N GLN A 7 -0.14 -13.56 -101.15
CA GLN A 7 -0.90 -14.55 -101.93
C GLN A 7 -2.18 -14.97 -101.19
N ARG A 8 -2.10 -15.33 -99.90
CA ARG A 8 -3.27 -15.68 -99.07
C ARG A 8 -4.24 -14.52 -98.85
N VAL A 9 -3.75 -13.30 -98.67
CA VAL A 9 -4.59 -12.09 -98.59
C VAL A 9 -5.23 -11.83 -99.95
N LYS A 10 -4.51 -11.94 -101.06
CA LYS A 10 -5.09 -11.85 -102.40
C LYS A 10 -6.14 -12.93 -102.67
N GLU A 11 -5.92 -14.18 -102.23
CA GLU A 11 -6.89 -15.28 -102.35
C GLU A 11 -8.11 -15.10 -101.45
N LYS A 12 -7.94 -14.55 -100.23
CA LYS A 12 -9.05 -14.22 -99.32
C LYS A 12 -9.84 -13.02 -99.84
N VAL A 13 -9.17 -11.99 -100.37
CA VAL A 13 -9.77 -10.81 -101.02
C VAL A 13 -10.47 -11.19 -102.33
N SER A 14 -9.92 -12.10 -103.13
CA SER A 14 -10.55 -12.58 -104.37
C SER A 14 -11.75 -13.50 -104.13
N LYS A 15 -11.83 -14.15 -102.96
CA LYS A 15 -13.00 -14.91 -102.48
C LYS A 15 -14.04 -14.05 -101.76
N VAL A 16 -13.81 -12.73 -101.58
CA VAL A 16 -14.84 -11.80 -101.07
C VAL A 16 -15.90 -11.61 -102.15
N ASN A 17 -16.85 -12.54 -102.19
CA ASN A 17 -18.07 -12.35 -102.97
C ASN A 17 -18.85 -11.17 -102.37
N LYS A 18 -19.44 -10.36 -103.25
CA LYS A 18 -20.11 -9.09 -102.96
C LYS A 18 -21.13 -9.20 -101.78
N SER A 19 -20.72 -8.85 -100.56
CA SER A 19 -21.59 -8.21 -99.56
C SER A 19 -20.89 -7.84 -98.24
N GLU A 20 -20.08 -8.72 -97.64
CA GLU A 20 -19.43 -8.48 -96.32
C GLU A 20 -18.11 -9.27 -96.12
N LEU A 21 -17.21 -8.74 -95.29
CA LEU A 21 -15.98 -9.41 -94.84
C LEU A 21 -16.34 -10.41 -93.71
N THR A 22 -16.59 -11.67 -94.06
CA THR A 22 -17.15 -12.70 -93.17
C THR A 22 -16.16 -13.79 -92.75
N CYS A 23 -14.87 -13.64 -93.07
CA CYS A 23 -13.88 -14.63 -92.63
C CYS A 23 -13.80 -14.65 -91.08
N LYS A 24 -13.73 -15.86 -90.51
CA LYS A 24 -13.75 -16.09 -89.06
C LYS A 24 -12.71 -15.24 -88.31
N GLU A 25 -11.48 -15.19 -88.81
CA GLU A 25 -10.38 -14.39 -88.25
C GLU A 25 -10.73 -12.89 -88.11
N PHE A 26 -11.45 -12.32 -89.09
CA PHE A 26 -11.89 -10.93 -89.03
C PHE A 26 -13.00 -10.72 -87.99
N VAL A 27 -13.94 -11.66 -87.88
CA VAL A 27 -15.04 -11.60 -86.90
C VAL A 27 -14.51 -11.74 -85.47
N ASP A 28 -13.59 -12.68 -85.23
CA ASP A 28 -12.97 -12.91 -83.94
C ASP A 28 -12.11 -11.71 -83.52
N GLY A 29 -11.23 -11.23 -84.40
CA GLY A 29 -10.41 -10.04 -84.13
C GLY A 29 -11.24 -8.77 -83.92
N LYS A 30 -12.38 -8.64 -84.61
CA LYS A 30 -13.35 -7.55 -84.39
C LYS A 30 -13.94 -7.57 -82.98
N ASN A 31 -14.23 -8.75 -82.45
CA ASN A 31 -14.78 -8.95 -81.11
C ASN A 31 -13.71 -8.69 -80.04
N ASP A 32 -12.50 -9.21 -80.23
CA ASP A 32 -11.36 -8.97 -79.35
C ASP A 32 -11.02 -7.47 -79.25
N LEU A 33 -10.96 -6.75 -80.37
CA LEU A 33 -10.77 -5.29 -80.38
C LEU A 33 -11.83 -4.55 -79.55
N LYS A 34 -13.09 -5.01 -79.58
CA LYS A 34 -14.18 -4.42 -78.81
C LYS A 34 -14.02 -4.73 -77.32
N ALA A 35 -13.62 -5.95 -76.97
CA ALA A 35 -13.38 -6.37 -75.59
C ALA A 35 -12.19 -5.64 -74.97
N PHE A 36 -11.05 -5.61 -75.66
CA PHE A 36 -9.81 -4.96 -75.18
C PHE A 36 -10.01 -3.47 -74.93
N ARG A 37 -10.76 -2.78 -75.80
CA ARG A 37 -11.09 -1.37 -75.59
C ARG A 37 -11.94 -1.11 -74.33
N LYS A 38 -12.71 -2.11 -73.89
CA LYS A 38 -13.52 -2.00 -72.67
C LYS A 38 -12.71 -2.36 -71.42
N ILE A 39 -11.84 -3.37 -71.51
CA ILE A 39 -11.17 -3.97 -70.35
C ILE A 39 -9.85 -3.27 -70.02
N LEU A 40 -9.01 -2.97 -71.02
CA LEU A 40 -7.67 -2.44 -70.77
C LEU A 40 -7.65 -1.09 -70.01
N PRO A 41 -8.56 -0.11 -70.27
CA PRO A 41 -8.55 1.14 -69.52
C PRO A 41 -8.76 0.95 -68.01
N ASP A 42 -9.67 0.04 -67.63
CA ASP A 42 -9.94 -0.27 -66.23
C ASP A 42 -8.73 -0.97 -65.59
N LEU A 43 -8.15 -1.96 -66.27
CA LEU A 43 -6.93 -2.63 -65.82
C LEU A 43 -5.78 -1.65 -65.58
N ILE A 44 -5.51 -0.75 -66.54
CA ILE A 44 -4.47 0.27 -66.42
C ILE A 44 -4.72 1.16 -65.20
N SER A 45 -5.97 1.60 -65.00
CA SER A 45 -6.35 2.42 -63.85
C SER A 45 -6.10 1.70 -62.53
N LYS A 46 -6.48 0.42 -62.43
CA LYS A 46 -6.28 -0.40 -61.22
C LYS A 46 -4.80 -0.66 -60.93
N VAL A 47 -4.00 -0.99 -61.94
CA VAL A 47 -2.56 -1.22 -61.76
C VAL A 47 -1.84 0.07 -61.36
N LYS A 48 -2.17 1.21 -61.98
CA LYS A 48 -1.63 2.51 -61.57
C LYS A 48 -2.00 2.83 -60.12
N ALA A 49 -3.24 2.59 -59.71
CA ALA A 49 -3.65 2.80 -58.33
C ALA A 49 -2.83 1.92 -57.35
N HIS A 50 -2.61 0.66 -57.69
CA HIS A 50 -1.78 -0.26 -56.91
C HIS A 50 -0.33 0.24 -56.75
N ALA A 51 0.28 0.74 -57.84
CA ALA A 51 1.61 1.33 -57.81
C ALA A 51 1.68 2.57 -56.89
N HIS A 52 0.71 3.49 -56.99
CA HIS A 52 0.65 4.66 -56.11
C HIS A 52 0.47 4.28 -54.64
N SER A 53 -0.38 3.29 -54.34
CA SER A 53 -0.55 2.78 -52.98
C SER A 53 0.77 2.22 -52.41
N THR A 54 1.53 1.50 -53.23
CA THR A 54 2.84 0.96 -52.86
C THR A 54 3.83 2.09 -52.52
N THR A 55 3.89 3.13 -53.35
CA THR A 55 4.74 4.31 -53.10
C THR A 55 4.33 5.07 -51.84
N ASN A 56 3.03 5.23 -51.60
CA ASN A 56 2.52 5.88 -50.39
C ASN A 56 2.87 5.09 -49.12
N LEU A 57 2.78 3.76 -49.17
CA LEU A 57 3.16 2.88 -48.07
C LEU A 57 4.64 3.04 -47.71
N THR A 58 5.51 3.12 -48.72
CA THR A 58 6.94 3.42 -48.51
C THR A 58 7.16 4.76 -47.81
N LYS A 59 6.41 5.81 -48.18
CA LYS A 59 6.52 7.12 -47.54
C LYS A 59 6.14 7.06 -46.06
N MET A 60 4.99 6.46 -45.74
CA MET A 60 4.51 6.34 -44.35
C MET A 60 5.45 5.48 -43.49
N SER A 61 6.00 4.41 -44.07
CA SER A 61 6.92 3.52 -43.38
C SER A 61 8.23 4.21 -42.93
N LYS A 62 8.72 5.21 -43.67
CA LYS A 62 9.93 5.98 -43.28
C LYS A 62 9.78 6.69 -41.94
N GLU A 63 8.62 7.31 -41.70
CA GLU A 63 8.33 8.00 -40.43
C GLU A 63 8.24 6.99 -39.27
N LEU A 64 7.63 5.83 -39.52
CA LEU A 64 7.54 4.75 -38.53
C LEU A 64 8.93 4.21 -38.15
N ILE A 65 9.80 3.97 -39.13
CA ILE A 65 11.18 3.50 -38.91
C ILE A 65 11.95 4.47 -38.03
N GLU A 66 11.84 5.78 -38.29
CA GLU A 66 12.52 6.80 -37.50
C GLU A 66 12.00 6.83 -36.04
N ALA A 67 10.68 6.74 -35.84
CA ALA A 67 10.08 6.66 -34.51
C ALA A 67 10.56 5.42 -33.73
N GLN A 68 10.61 4.25 -34.38
CA GLN A 68 11.11 3.01 -33.79
C GLN A 68 12.58 3.15 -33.34
N ARG A 69 13.44 3.74 -34.17
CA ARG A 69 14.85 3.98 -33.83
C ARG A 69 15.02 4.94 -32.66
N LYS A 70 14.26 6.04 -32.63
CA LYS A 70 14.28 7.00 -31.52
C LYS A 70 13.86 6.34 -30.20
N PHE A 71 12.78 5.56 -30.23
CA PHE A 71 12.30 4.84 -29.03
C PHE A 71 13.32 3.79 -28.56
N ALA A 72 14.02 3.11 -29.48
CA ALA A 72 15.08 2.17 -29.12
C ALA A 72 16.27 2.87 -28.42
N ILE A 73 16.66 4.07 -28.84
CA ILE A 73 17.76 4.84 -28.21
C ILE A 73 17.38 5.27 -26.79
N PHE A 74 16.13 5.69 -26.59
CA PHE A 74 15.64 6.08 -25.26
C PHE A 74 15.74 4.91 -24.26
N ASN A 75 15.35 3.71 -24.67
CA ASN A 75 15.40 2.49 -23.86
C ASN A 75 16.78 1.80 -23.93
N LYS A 76 17.88 2.53 -23.91
CA LYS A 76 19.24 1.92 -23.95
C LYS A 76 20.00 2.06 -22.62
N GLN A 77 19.34 2.59 -21.59
CA GLN A 77 19.99 2.99 -20.34
C GLN A 77 20.26 1.81 -19.39
N ASP A 78 19.55 0.68 -19.52
CA ASP A 78 19.74 -0.52 -18.69
C ASP A 78 19.95 -1.82 -19.50
N VAL A 79 20.52 -2.85 -18.84
CA VAL A 79 20.83 -4.17 -19.44
C VAL A 79 19.56 -4.90 -19.89
N GLU A 80 18.45 -4.76 -19.16
CA GLU A 80 17.15 -5.34 -19.51
C GLU A 80 16.48 -4.58 -20.67
N ASP A 81 16.62 -3.25 -20.69
CA ASP A 81 16.13 -2.39 -21.78
C ASP A 81 16.87 -2.62 -23.11
N SER A 82 18.08 -3.19 -23.04
CA SER A 82 18.87 -3.60 -24.21
C SER A 82 18.11 -4.58 -25.12
N ALA A 83 17.30 -5.49 -24.56
CA ALA A 83 16.51 -6.44 -25.36
C ALA A 83 15.36 -5.74 -26.10
N VAL A 84 14.67 -4.79 -25.45
CA VAL A 84 13.61 -3.98 -26.07
C VAL A 84 14.20 -3.10 -27.17
N SER A 85 15.33 -2.46 -26.89
CA SER A 85 16.07 -1.65 -27.86
C SER A 85 16.47 -2.48 -29.08
N GLN A 86 17.03 -3.68 -28.88
CA GLN A 86 17.42 -4.59 -29.96
C GLN A 86 16.23 -5.02 -30.82
N ALA A 87 15.12 -5.41 -30.19
CA ALA A 87 13.90 -5.79 -30.92
C ALA A 87 13.41 -4.64 -31.80
N LEU A 88 13.28 -3.43 -31.26
CA LEU A 88 12.81 -2.25 -31.99
C LEU A 88 13.73 -1.85 -33.13
N LEU A 89 15.05 -1.96 -32.95
CA LEU A 89 16.01 -1.75 -34.04
C LEU A 89 15.79 -2.77 -35.16
N LYS A 90 15.54 -4.04 -34.82
CA LYS A 90 15.25 -5.08 -35.82
C LYS A 90 13.94 -4.82 -36.57
N PHE A 91 12.87 -4.40 -35.89
CA PHE A 91 11.64 -3.94 -36.55
C PHE A 91 11.91 -2.82 -37.55
N SER A 92 12.72 -1.83 -37.15
CA SER A 92 13.07 -0.71 -38.02
C SER A 92 13.90 -1.16 -39.24
N GLU A 93 14.76 -2.16 -39.09
CA GLU A 93 15.58 -2.72 -40.16
C GLU A 93 14.70 -3.48 -41.18
N ILE A 94 13.79 -4.32 -40.71
CA ILE A 94 12.89 -5.11 -41.56
C ILE A 94 11.92 -4.21 -42.33
N HIS A 95 11.38 -3.16 -41.70
CA HIS A 95 10.57 -2.15 -42.39
C HIS A 95 11.38 -1.39 -43.46
N ASP A 96 12.67 -1.11 -43.22
CA ASP A 96 13.55 -0.50 -44.22
C ASP A 96 13.80 -1.44 -45.41
N GLN A 97 13.96 -2.74 -45.15
CA GLN A 97 14.11 -3.76 -46.19
C GLN A 97 12.83 -3.94 -47.01
N LEU A 98 11.65 -3.93 -46.39
CA LEU A 98 10.35 -3.95 -47.10
C LEU A 98 10.19 -2.71 -48.01
N ASN A 99 10.60 -1.53 -47.54
CA ASN A 99 10.59 -0.32 -48.36
C ASN A 99 11.48 -0.44 -49.61
N LYS A 100 12.62 -1.12 -49.51
CA LYS A 100 13.51 -1.39 -50.66
C LYS A 100 12.89 -2.37 -51.68
N LEU A 101 11.94 -3.21 -51.27
CA LEU A 101 11.19 -4.07 -52.19
C LEU A 101 10.05 -3.33 -52.90
N ASN A 102 9.44 -2.36 -52.23
CA ASN A 102 8.28 -1.61 -52.76
C ASN A 102 8.62 -0.77 -54.00
N GLU A 103 9.81 -0.16 -54.03
CA GLU A 103 10.24 0.74 -55.11
C GLU A 103 10.38 0.01 -56.47
N PRO A 104 11.18 -1.06 -56.61
CA PRO A 104 11.27 -1.81 -57.86
C PRO A 104 9.93 -2.48 -58.23
N PHE A 105 9.13 -2.89 -57.25
CA PHE A 105 7.80 -3.45 -57.53
C PHE A 105 6.86 -2.38 -58.14
N SER A 106 6.81 -1.17 -57.56
CA SER A 106 6.02 -0.06 -58.10
C SER A 106 6.45 0.32 -59.53
N GLU A 107 7.77 0.29 -59.82
CA GLU A 107 8.29 0.50 -61.17
C GLU A 107 7.79 -0.55 -62.17
N VAL A 108 7.78 -1.83 -61.80
CA VAL A 108 7.25 -2.91 -62.65
C VAL A 108 5.75 -2.73 -62.92
N LEU A 109 4.97 -2.34 -61.90
CA LEU A 109 3.54 -2.06 -62.06
C LEU A 109 3.30 -0.88 -63.03
N MET A 110 4.09 0.19 -62.92
CA MET A 110 3.99 1.35 -63.80
C MET A 110 4.42 1.02 -65.24
N ASP A 111 5.51 0.26 -65.41
CA ASP A 111 5.99 -0.19 -66.72
C ASP A 111 4.95 -1.09 -67.42
N PHE A 112 4.34 -2.02 -66.69
CA PHE A 112 3.22 -2.83 -67.20
C PHE A 112 2.07 -1.93 -67.66
N ALA A 113 1.61 -1.01 -66.81
CA ALA A 113 0.51 -0.11 -67.13
C ALA A 113 0.82 0.77 -68.35
N GLN A 114 2.06 1.24 -68.50
CA GLN A 114 2.49 2.06 -69.63
C GLN A 114 2.59 1.26 -70.94
N LYS A 115 3.08 0.02 -70.89
CA LYS A 115 3.14 -0.85 -72.07
C LYS A 115 1.75 -1.30 -72.53
N VAL A 116 0.83 -1.57 -71.60
CA VAL A 116 -0.58 -1.87 -71.92
C VAL A 116 -1.29 -0.62 -72.47
N GLN A 117 -1.00 0.57 -71.93
CA GLN A 117 -1.50 1.84 -72.47
C GLN A 117 -1.00 2.08 -73.90
N SER A 118 0.29 1.84 -74.16
CA SER A 118 0.88 1.93 -75.50
C SER A 118 0.19 0.99 -76.49
N PHE A 119 -0.08 -0.26 -76.09
CA PHE A 119 -0.83 -1.22 -76.90
C PHE A 119 -2.27 -0.75 -77.20
N LEU A 120 -2.94 -0.14 -76.22
CA LEU A 120 -4.27 0.45 -76.41
C LEU A 120 -4.23 1.61 -77.42
N ASP A 121 -3.24 2.49 -77.31
CA ASP A 121 -3.15 3.71 -78.10
C ASP A 121 -2.65 3.49 -79.53
N HIS A 122 -1.74 2.53 -79.74
CA HIS A 122 -1.10 2.28 -81.03
C HIS A 122 -1.64 1.05 -81.74
N GLU A 123 -1.94 -0.06 -81.05
CA GLU A 123 -2.40 -1.28 -81.73
C GLU A 123 -3.94 -1.32 -81.83
N VAL A 124 -4.64 -1.12 -80.71
CA VAL A 124 -6.11 -1.18 -80.66
C VAL A 124 -6.73 0.02 -81.38
N SER A 125 -6.23 1.24 -81.13
CA SER A 125 -6.76 2.46 -81.73
C SER A 125 -6.52 2.53 -83.24
N ASP A 126 -5.32 2.19 -83.71
CA ASP A 126 -5.01 2.28 -85.15
C ASP A 126 -5.73 1.19 -85.95
N THR A 127 -5.82 -0.03 -85.42
CA THR A 127 -6.63 -1.10 -86.03
C THR A 127 -8.10 -0.68 -86.14
N ARG A 128 -8.62 0.02 -85.13
CA ARG A 128 -9.97 0.60 -85.18
C ARG A 128 -10.10 1.71 -86.23
N LYS A 129 -9.10 2.57 -86.40
CA LYS A 129 -9.10 3.61 -87.45
C LYS A 129 -9.13 2.96 -88.83
N MET A 130 -8.32 1.92 -89.06
CA MET A 130 -8.32 1.16 -90.32
C MET A 130 -9.68 0.52 -90.58
N LYS A 131 -10.26 -0.14 -89.56
CA LYS A 131 -11.63 -0.69 -89.63
C LYS A 131 -12.66 0.38 -90.02
N THR A 132 -12.54 1.58 -89.46
CA THR A 132 -13.43 2.70 -89.80
C THR A 132 -13.25 3.16 -91.26
N LYS A 133 -12.02 3.20 -91.77
CA LYS A 133 -11.74 3.50 -93.19
C LYS A 133 -12.38 2.47 -94.12
N TYR A 134 -12.29 1.18 -93.79
CA TYR A 134 -12.95 0.12 -94.57
C TYR A 134 -14.48 0.29 -94.61
N TYR A 135 -15.15 0.52 -93.47
CA TYR A 135 -16.60 0.72 -93.47
C TYR A 135 -17.02 2.00 -94.25
N LYS A 136 -16.18 3.05 -94.26
CA LYS A 136 -16.41 4.24 -95.10
C LYS A 136 -16.28 3.90 -96.59
N ALA A 137 -15.20 3.22 -96.99
CA ALA A 137 -14.99 2.77 -98.37
C ALA A 137 -16.13 1.84 -98.83
N ARG A 138 -16.62 0.99 -97.93
CA ARG A 138 -17.76 0.10 -98.16
C ARG A 138 -19.04 0.87 -98.45
N ARG A 139 -19.36 1.88 -97.62
CA ARG A 139 -20.53 2.72 -97.83
C ARG A 139 -20.49 3.47 -99.18
N ILE A 140 -19.29 3.92 -99.59
CA ILE A 140 -19.09 4.57 -100.89
C ILE A 140 -19.31 3.56 -102.03
N TYR A 141 -18.72 2.36 -101.92
CA TYR A 141 -18.95 1.28 -102.89
C TYR A 141 -20.43 0.92 -103.04
N ASP A 142 -21.14 0.70 -101.92
CA ASP A 142 -22.56 0.37 -101.93
C ASP A 142 -23.40 1.50 -102.55
N SER A 143 -23.01 2.77 -102.34
CA SER A 143 -23.64 3.93 -102.97
C SER A 143 -23.43 3.93 -104.50
N CYS A 144 -22.19 3.80 -104.98
CA CYS A 144 -21.86 3.74 -106.40
C CYS A 144 -22.55 2.56 -107.09
N PHE A 145 -22.60 1.38 -106.42
CA PHE A 145 -23.26 0.19 -106.92
C PHE A 145 -24.77 0.39 -107.10
N ASN A 146 -25.43 0.97 -106.08
CA ASN A 146 -26.86 1.27 -106.14
C ASN A 146 -27.18 2.33 -107.21
N GLN A 147 -26.30 3.32 -107.40
CA GLN A 147 -26.46 4.35 -108.43
C GLN A 147 -26.33 3.76 -109.85
N LEU A 148 -25.35 2.89 -110.09
CA LEU A 148 -25.20 2.18 -111.36
C LEU A 148 -26.43 1.31 -111.67
N LYS A 149 -26.89 0.54 -110.67
CA LYS A 149 -28.08 -0.32 -110.80
C LYS A 149 -29.34 0.47 -111.18
N LYS A 150 -29.52 1.68 -110.63
CA LYS A 150 -30.63 2.58 -110.99
C LYS A 150 -30.53 3.13 -112.41
N LEU A 151 -29.32 3.40 -112.90
CA LEU A 151 -29.09 3.91 -114.26
C LEU A 151 -29.25 2.83 -115.34
N GLN A 152 -28.90 1.57 -115.02
CA GLN A 152 -29.06 0.42 -115.91
C GLN A 152 -30.52 -0.02 -116.13
N GLN A 153 -31.46 0.42 -115.29
CA GLN A 153 -32.88 0.06 -115.37
C GLN A 153 -33.72 0.96 -116.31
N LYS A 154 -33.12 1.93 -117.02
CA LYS A 154 -33.83 2.87 -117.92
C LYS A 154 -33.36 2.73 -119.38
N ASP A 155 -34.27 2.92 -120.33
CA ASP A 155 -34.06 2.76 -121.78
C ASP A 155 -32.86 3.57 -122.34
N THR A 156 -32.09 2.97 -123.25
CA THR A 156 -30.63 3.17 -123.46
C THR A 156 -30.22 4.02 -124.68
N SER A 157 -31.15 4.74 -125.29
CA SER A 157 -30.95 5.43 -126.58
C SER A 157 -30.49 6.91 -126.49
N ASP A 158 -30.25 7.47 -125.30
CA ASP A 158 -29.80 8.87 -125.09
C ASP A 158 -28.27 8.99 -124.87
N PRO A 159 -27.53 9.72 -125.72
CA PRO A 159 -26.08 9.95 -125.60
C PRO A 159 -25.64 10.54 -124.25
N LYS A 160 -26.46 11.36 -123.58
CA LYS A 160 -26.15 11.93 -122.26
C LYS A 160 -26.24 10.88 -121.15
N LYS A 161 -27.15 9.90 -121.27
CA LYS A 161 -27.28 8.75 -120.37
C LYS A 161 -26.12 7.77 -120.51
N GLN A 162 -25.68 7.47 -121.75
CA GLN A 162 -24.53 6.59 -121.98
C GLN A 162 -23.26 7.17 -121.34
N LYS A 163 -23.06 8.49 -121.42
CA LYS A 163 -21.98 9.18 -120.72
C LYS A 163 -22.09 9.03 -119.19
N ALA A 164 -23.28 9.21 -118.61
CA ALA A 164 -23.52 9.03 -117.18
C ALA A 164 -23.36 7.57 -116.70
N LEU A 165 -23.72 6.59 -117.53
CA LEU A 165 -23.50 5.16 -117.29
C LEU A 165 -22.00 4.85 -117.25
N ASN A 166 -21.25 5.29 -118.26
CA ASN A 166 -19.80 5.10 -118.32
C ASN A 166 -19.08 5.78 -117.13
N THR A 167 -19.55 6.94 -116.67
CA THR A 167 -19.04 7.60 -115.45
C THR A 167 -19.35 6.79 -114.19
N ALA A 168 -20.58 6.31 -114.02
CA ALA A 168 -20.97 5.49 -112.87
C ALA A 168 -20.23 4.14 -112.83
N GLU A 169 -19.94 3.54 -114.00
CA GLU A 169 -19.09 2.35 -114.11
C GLU A 169 -17.64 2.64 -113.70
N SER A 170 -17.07 3.76 -114.17
CA SER A 170 -15.74 4.22 -113.78
C SER A 170 -15.62 4.47 -112.27
N ASP A 171 -16.62 5.15 -111.68
CA ASP A 171 -16.68 5.42 -110.24
C ASP A 171 -16.85 4.14 -109.42
N LEU A 172 -17.64 3.17 -109.90
CA LEU A 172 -17.76 1.86 -109.26
C LEU A 172 -16.45 1.07 -109.29
N VAL A 173 -15.69 1.13 -110.40
CA VAL A 173 -14.37 0.48 -110.49
C VAL A 173 -13.39 1.10 -109.49
N LYS A 174 -13.33 2.43 -109.40
CA LYS A 174 -12.48 3.14 -108.42
C LYS A 174 -12.89 2.84 -106.98
N ALA A 175 -14.19 2.85 -106.68
CA ALA A 175 -14.73 2.50 -105.37
C ALA A 175 -14.44 1.04 -105.01
N LYS A 176 -14.51 0.11 -105.98
CA LYS A 176 -14.16 -1.31 -105.80
C LYS A 176 -12.68 -1.49 -105.48
N GLN A 177 -11.78 -0.85 -106.23
CA GLN A 177 -10.33 -0.88 -105.97
C GLN A 177 -10.00 -0.34 -104.58
N THR A 178 -10.64 0.76 -104.17
CA THR A 178 -10.45 1.37 -102.85
C THR A 178 -10.97 0.46 -101.73
N LEU A 179 -12.12 -0.21 -101.95
CA LEU A 179 -12.67 -1.19 -101.00
C LEU A 179 -11.76 -2.41 -100.85
N GLU A 180 -11.23 -2.95 -101.95
CA GLU A 180 -10.31 -4.09 -101.93
C GLU A 180 -8.99 -3.75 -101.23
N GLN A 181 -8.45 -2.55 -101.48
CA GLN A 181 -7.25 -2.06 -100.80
C GLN A 181 -7.48 -1.92 -99.29
N THR A 182 -8.53 -1.20 -98.88
CA THR A 182 -8.85 -1.01 -97.46
C THR A 182 -9.27 -2.30 -96.76
N ALA A 183 -9.83 -3.29 -97.48
CA ALA A 183 -10.09 -4.63 -96.95
C ALA A 183 -8.79 -5.38 -96.64
N GLY A 184 -7.80 -5.31 -97.54
CA GLY A 184 -6.47 -5.88 -97.32
C GLY A 184 -5.75 -5.24 -96.12
N ASP A 185 -5.81 -3.91 -96.02
CA ASP A 185 -5.19 -3.15 -94.93
C ASP A 185 -5.79 -3.51 -93.56
N VAL A 186 -7.13 -3.66 -93.48
CA VAL A 186 -7.80 -4.02 -92.23
C VAL A 186 -7.54 -5.47 -91.84
N LEU A 187 -7.54 -6.41 -92.80
CA LEU A 187 -7.20 -7.80 -92.52
C LEU A 187 -5.78 -7.94 -91.99
N PHE A 188 -4.83 -7.22 -92.59
CA PHE A 188 -3.45 -7.18 -92.10
C PHE A 188 -3.36 -6.61 -90.69
N SER A 189 -4.03 -5.48 -90.44
CA SER A 189 -4.03 -4.83 -89.13
C SER A 189 -4.67 -5.69 -88.04
N ILE A 190 -5.73 -6.45 -88.36
CA ILE A 190 -6.37 -7.37 -87.41
C ILE A 190 -5.47 -8.57 -87.11
N ASP A 191 -4.85 -9.16 -88.12
CA ASP A 191 -3.90 -10.27 -87.97
C ASP A 191 -2.68 -9.84 -87.13
N ASP A 192 -2.14 -8.65 -87.38
CA ASP A 192 -1.04 -8.09 -86.60
C ASP A 192 -1.44 -7.83 -85.13
N PHE A 193 -2.62 -7.24 -84.91
CA PHE A 193 -3.19 -7.07 -83.57
C PHE A 193 -3.35 -8.40 -82.83
N GLN A 194 -3.87 -9.43 -83.49
CA GLN A 194 -4.07 -10.75 -82.88
C GLN A 194 -2.72 -11.39 -82.48
N ARG A 195 -1.70 -11.31 -83.35
CA ARG A 195 -0.36 -11.79 -83.01
C ARG A 195 0.21 -11.09 -81.78
N LYS A 196 0.19 -9.75 -81.77
CA LYS A 196 0.74 -8.97 -80.66
C LYS A 196 -0.06 -9.16 -79.37
N LYS A 197 -1.38 -9.35 -79.46
CA LYS A 197 -2.22 -9.75 -78.32
C LYS A 197 -1.74 -11.07 -77.70
N ASP A 198 -1.48 -12.08 -78.52
CA ASP A 198 -1.14 -13.41 -78.04
C ASP A 198 0.33 -13.53 -77.58
N SER A 199 1.24 -12.70 -78.12
CA SER A 199 2.65 -12.69 -77.71
C SER A 199 2.99 -11.59 -76.70
N GLU A 200 2.79 -10.32 -77.06
CA GLU A 200 3.29 -9.18 -76.28
C GLU A 200 2.47 -8.96 -75.02
N ILE A 201 1.15 -8.90 -75.11
CA ILE A 201 0.28 -8.71 -73.93
C ILE A 201 0.42 -9.88 -72.96
N LEU A 202 0.45 -11.12 -73.45
CA LEU A 202 0.61 -12.29 -72.59
C LEU A 202 1.97 -12.27 -71.86
N GLN A 203 3.05 -11.89 -72.55
CA GLN A 203 4.36 -11.75 -71.92
C GLN A 203 4.38 -10.65 -70.84
N LEU A 204 3.66 -9.54 -71.06
CA LEU A 204 3.50 -8.50 -70.04
C LEU A 204 2.82 -9.06 -68.78
N PHE A 205 1.76 -9.85 -68.93
CA PHE A 205 1.08 -10.49 -67.79
C PHE A 205 1.97 -11.51 -67.08
N VAL A 206 2.74 -12.32 -67.80
CA VAL A 206 3.69 -13.27 -67.19
C VAL A 206 4.72 -12.52 -66.34
N ASN A 207 5.29 -11.44 -66.85
CA ASN A 207 6.26 -10.63 -66.12
C ASN A 207 5.63 -9.98 -64.88
N PHE A 208 4.41 -9.46 -65.02
CA PHE A 208 3.63 -8.88 -63.93
C PHE A 208 3.38 -9.90 -62.81
N PHE A 209 2.88 -11.09 -63.14
CA PHE A 209 2.58 -12.12 -62.14
C PHE A 209 3.84 -12.66 -61.45
N ASN A 210 4.95 -12.79 -62.18
CA ASN A 210 6.22 -13.19 -61.57
C ASN A 210 6.71 -12.13 -60.57
N ALA A 211 6.63 -10.84 -60.93
CA ALA A 211 7.00 -9.76 -60.04
C ALA A 211 6.12 -9.70 -58.79
N GLU A 212 4.80 -9.90 -58.91
CA GLU A 212 3.89 -10.00 -57.76
C GLU A 212 4.29 -11.16 -56.84
N LYS A 213 4.47 -12.35 -57.41
CA LYS A 213 4.86 -13.55 -56.66
C LYS A 213 6.20 -13.34 -55.92
N ASP A 214 7.21 -12.80 -56.59
CA ASP A 214 8.53 -12.57 -55.99
C ASP A 214 8.47 -11.49 -54.88
N PHE A 215 7.68 -10.43 -55.07
CA PHE A 215 7.47 -9.38 -54.07
C PHE A 215 6.86 -9.94 -52.78
N PHE A 216 5.76 -10.68 -52.87
CA PHE A 216 5.11 -11.26 -51.69
C PHE A 216 5.96 -12.33 -51.02
N TYR A 217 6.68 -13.16 -51.78
CA TYR A 217 7.54 -14.20 -51.23
C TYR A 217 8.70 -13.59 -50.42
N GLN A 218 9.37 -12.56 -50.95
CA GLN A 218 10.44 -11.87 -50.23
C GLN A 218 9.90 -11.12 -49.00
N GLY A 219 8.76 -10.42 -49.14
CA GLY A 219 8.13 -9.72 -48.04
C GLY A 219 7.73 -10.64 -46.88
N TYR A 220 7.23 -11.84 -47.17
CA TYR A 220 6.91 -12.84 -46.15
C TYR A 220 8.14 -13.26 -45.35
N GLY A 221 9.26 -13.56 -46.02
CA GLY A 221 10.50 -13.94 -45.34
C GLY A 221 10.98 -12.87 -44.35
N LEU A 222 10.94 -11.60 -44.77
CA LEU A 222 11.31 -10.47 -43.91
C LEU A 222 10.41 -10.33 -42.68
N VAL A 223 9.09 -10.45 -42.84
CA VAL A 223 8.15 -10.33 -41.72
C VAL A 223 8.24 -11.53 -40.78
N TYR A 224 8.54 -12.73 -41.30
CA TYR A 224 8.69 -13.94 -40.49
C TYR A 224 9.82 -13.81 -39.45
N ASP A 225 10.91 -13.13 -39.81
CA ASP A 225 12.05 -12.88 -38.90
C ASP A 225 11.68 -12.05 -37.66
N LEU A 226 10.55 -11.34 -37.66
CA LEU A 226 10.07 -10.57 -36.51
C LEU A 226 9.49 -11.43 -35.39
N PHE A 227 9.13 -12.69 -35.67
CA PHE A 227 8.40 -13.55 -34.73
C PHE A 227 9.14 -13.74 -33.39
N GLU A 228 10.44 -14.02 -33.43
CA GLU A 228 11.24 -14.24 -32.21
C GLU A 228 11.36 -12.95 -31.38
N TYR A 229 11.46 -11.79 -32.02
CA TYR A 229 11.54 -10.50 -31.32
C TYR A 229 10.21 -10.12 -30.65
N ILE A 230 9.07 -10.43 -31.30
CA ILE A 230 7.73 -10.26 -30.69
C ILE A 230 7.62 -11.12 -29.43
N LYS A 231 8.09 -12.36 -29.49
CA LYS A 231 8.07 -13.29 -28.35
C LYS A 231 8.97 -12.81 -27.21
N GLN A 232 10.16 -12.30 -27.52
CA GLN A 232 11.07 -11.71 -26.53
C GLN A 232 10.45 -10.50 -25.84
N LEU A 233 9.88 -9.56 -26.61
CA LEU A 233 9.19 -8.38 -26.06
C LEU A 233 8.02 -8.76 -25.15
N LYS A 234 7.24 -9.78 -25.54
CA LYS A 234 6.13 -10.26 -24.71
C LYS A 234 6.63 -10.83 -23.38
N THR A 235 7.68 -11.63 -23.42
CA THR A 235 8.30 -12.21 -22.22
C THR A 235 8.83 -11.12 -21.30
N PHE A 236 9.52 -10.12 -21.86
CA PHE A 236 10.01 -8.95 -21.13
C PHE A 236 8.88 -8.21 -20.41
N VAL A 237 7.76 -7.93 -21.10
CA VAL A 237 6.61 -7.23 -20.48
C VAL A 237 6.02 -8.04 -19.33
N ASP A 238 5.90 -9.35 -19.48
CA ASP A 238 5.36 -10.22 -18.45
C ASP A 238 6.28 -10.30 -17.22
N ASP A 239 7.60 -10.34 -17.42
CA ASP A 239 8.58 -10.39 -16.33
C ASP A 239 8.72 -9.03 -15.62
N TYR A 240 8.71 -7.92 -16.37
CA TYR A 240 8.68 -6.57 -15.80
C TYR A 240 7.46 -6.38 -14.88
N ARG A 241 6.27 -6.82 -15.32
CA ARG A 241 5.05 -6.75 -14.49
C ARG A 241 5.16 -7.55 -13.20
N LYS A 242 5.75 -8.75 -13.24
CA LYS A 242 5.99 -9.56 -12.04
C LYS A 242 6.96 -8.86 -11.09
N HIS A 243 8.06 -8.32 -11.63
CA HIS A 243 9.07 -7.65 -10.83
C HIS A 243 8.51 -6.41 -10.13
N THR A 244 7.76 -5.56 -10.84
CA THR A 244 7.08 -4.39 -10.25
C THR A 244 6.08 -4.81 -9.17
N HIS A 245 5.30 -5.87 -9.40
CA HIS A 245 4.36 -6.37 -8.40
C HIS A 245 5.06 -6.86 -7.12
N GLU A 246 6.17 -7.59 -7.26
CA GLU A 246 6.95 -8.08 -6.12
C GLU A 246 7.62 -6.94 -5.34
N GLN A 247 8.19 -5.94 -6.02
CA GLN A 247 8.75 -4.75 -5.37
C GLN A 247 7.70 -3.99 -4.56
N ASN A 248 6.50 -3.77 -5.11
CA ASN A 248 5.42 -3.13 -4.38
C ASN A 248 5.02 -3.94 -3.13
N ARG A 249 4.90 -5.26 -3.25
CA ARG A 249 4.60 -6.15 -2.12
C ARG A 249 5.66 -6.06 -1.00
N GLN A 250 6.94 -6.02 -1.37
CA GLN A 250 8.04 -5.88 -0.40
C GLN A 250 8.01 -4.52 0.29
N MET A 251 7.70 -3.45 -0.45
CA MET A 251 7.55 -2.11 0.11
C MET A 251 6.37 -2.03 1.10
N ASP A 252 5.24 -2.66 0.77
CA ASP A 252 4.08 -2.74 1.66
C ASP A 252 4.41 -3.50 2.97
N LEU A 253 5.10 -4.64 2.88
CA LEU A 253 5.55 -5.39 4.05
C LEU A 253 6.55 -4.61 4.90
N ALA A 254 7.50 -3.90 4.27
CA ALA A 254 8.46 -3.06 4.97
C ALA A 254 7.77 -1.90 5.70
N ASN A 255 6.76 -1.29 5.07
CA ASN A 255 5.95 -0.22 5.69
C ASN A 255 5.12 -0.75 6.86
N LEU A 256 4.53 -1.94 6.71
CA LEU A 256 3.79 -2.58 7.81
C LEU A 256 4.70 -2.90 9.00
N GLY A 257 5.92 -3.41 8.74
CA GLY A 257 6.92 -3.67 9.78
C GLY A 257 7.35 -2.41 10.51
N LYS A 258 7.60 -1.31 9.79
CA LYS A 258 7.91 0.00 10.41
C LYS A 258 6.76 0.53 11.26
N ALA A 259 5.52 0.41 10.79
CA ALA A 259 4.35 0.86 11.55
C ALA A 259 4.16 0.04 12.84
N GLN A 260 4.43 -1.27 12.80
CA GLN A 260 4.37 -2.13 13.99
C GLN A 260 5.47 -1.76 15.01
N ASP A 261 6.70 -1.53 14.54
CA ASP A 261 7.83 -1.11 15.38
C ASP A 261 7.58 0.26 16.03
N GLU A 262 7.06 1.22 15.27
CA GLU A 262 6.67 2.53 15.78
C GLU A 262 5.58 2.43 16.87
N GLU A 263 4.58 1.58 16.67
CA GLU A 263 3.48 1.35 17.62
C GLU A 263 3.95 0.63 18.89
N GLU A 264 4.88 -0.33 18.78
CA GLU A 264 5.46 -1.06 19.92
C GLU A 264 6.32 -0.14 20.80
N HIS A 265 7.09 0.76 20.17
CA HIS A 265 8.04 1.64 20.85
C HIS A 265 7.51 3.07 21.11
N LYS A 266 6.24 3.36 20.82
CA LYS A 266 5.70 4.73 20.94
C LYS A 266 5.80 5.33 22.34
N TYR A 267 5.69 4.49 23.38
CA TYR A 267 5.73 4.95 24.77
C TYR A 267 7.14 5.02 25.38
N ASP A 268 8.19 4.58 24.70
CA ASP A 268 9.52 4.45 25.29
C ASP A 268 10.09 5.78 25.80
N THR A 269 9.88 6.86 25.04
CA THR A 269 10.30 8.21 25.46
C THR A 269 9.60 8.64 26.75
N LEU A 270 8.30 8.34 26.88
CA LEU A 270 7.52 8.67 28.07
C LEU A 270 7.93 7.80 29.25
N ALA A 271 8.12 6.50 29.05
CA ALA A 271 8.61 5.58 30.07
C ALA A 271 9.97 6.03 30.61
N PHE A 272 10.93 6.35 29.74
CA PHE A 272 12.24 6.84 30.12
C PHE A 272 12.17 8.12 30.97
N LEU A 273 11.30 9.06 30.59
CA LEU A 273 11.12 10.32 31.30
C LEU A 273 10.50 10.12 32.69
N LEU A 274 9.57 9.17 32.82
CA LEU A 274 8.93 8.81 34.10
C LEU A 274 9.84 8.00 35.02
N SER A 275 10.67 7.12 34.46
CA SER A 275 11.64 6.30 35.18
C SER A 275 12.89 7.07 35.62
N SER A 276 13.03 8.35 35.24
CA SER A 276 14.18 9.16 35.63
C SER A 276 14.21 9.45 37.14
N THR A 277 15.42 9.63 37.69
CA THR A 277 15.65 10.02 39.10
C THR A 277 14.95 11.32 39.51
N ASN A 278 14.65 12.18 38.53
CA ASN A 278 14.00 13.45 38.77
C ASN A 278 12.47 13.25 38.81
N LEU A 279 11.94 13.14 40.02
CA LEU A 279 10.50 12.97 40.26
C LEU A 279 9.65 14.22 39.95
N SER A 280 10.19 15.27 39.33
CA SER A 280 9.44 16.50 39.00
C SER A 280 8.22 16.24 38.12
N VAL A 281 8.35 15.39 37.10
CA VAL A 281 7.26 15.06 36.18
C VAL A 281 6.19 14.26 36.91
N VAL A 282 6.61 13.23 37.64
CA VAL A 282 5.73 12.35 38.40
C VAL A 282 5.01 13.12 39.52
N SER A 283 5.72 13.98 40.23
CA SER A 283 5.15 14.86 41.26
C SER A 283 4.12 15.82 40.67
N SER A 284 4.41 16.38 39.50
CA SER A 284 3.48 17.29 38.81
C SER A 284 2.24 16.56 38.32
N LEU A 285 2.37 15.31 37.85
CA LEU A 285 1.24 14.48 37.46
C LEU A 285 0.38 14.07 38.67
N ILE A 286 0.99 13.62 39.77
CA ILE A 286 0.29 13.24 41.01
C ILE A 286 -0.46 14.44 41.62
N PHE A 287 0.14 15.62 41.58
CA PHE A 287 -0.51 16.86 42.00
C PHE A 287 -1.71 17.19 41.11
N ALA A 288 -1.51 17.19 39.78
CA ALA A 288 -2.53 17.60 38.83
C ALA A 288 -3.73 16.63 38.77
N SER A 289 -3.49 15.34 39.01
CA SER A 289 -4.51 14.27 39.03
C SER A 289 -5.24 14.10 40.37
N GLY A 290 -4.94 14.94 41.37
CA GLY A 290 -5.58 14.83 42.69
C GLY A 290 -5.12 13.62 43.51
N SER A 291 -3.99 13.01 43.15
CA SER A 291 -3.43 11.83 43.84
C SER A 291 -4.36 10.62 43.87
N SER A 292 -5.00 10.30 42.73
CA SER A 292 -5.76 9.06 42.58
C SER A 292 -4.90 7.83 42.92
N GLU A 293 -5.49 6.82 43.55
CA GLU A 293 -4.79 5.59 43.91
C GLU A 293 -4.38 4.80 42.65
N ASP A 294 -5.18 4.88 41.58
CA ASP A 294 -4.91 4.19 40.31
C ASP A 294 -3.64 4.67 39.61
N ILE A 295 -3.37 5.99 39.63
CA ILE A 295 -2.14 6.53 39.04
C ILE A 295 -0.92 6.13 39.87
N LEU A 296 -1.04 6.11 41.20
CA LEU A 296 0.03 5.69 42.09
C LEU A 296 0.39 4.21 41.83
N ILE A 297 -0.61 3.34 41.69
CA ILE A 297 -0.40 1.93 41.35
C ILE A 297 0.27 1.78 39.98
N SER A 298 -0.19 2.51 38.96
CA SER A 298 0.38 2.47 37.61
C SER A 298 1.86 2.90 37.59
N LEU A 299 2.20 3.95 38.35
CA LEU A 299 3.57 4.42 38.50
C LEU A 299 4.46 3.44 39.28
N ILE A 300 3.94 2.79 40.32
CA ILE A 300 4.68 1.76 41.07
C ILE A 300 5.00 0.56 40.17
N ARG A 301 4.01 0.08 39.41
CA ARG A 301 4.21 -1.01 38.42
C ARG A 301 5.25 -0.61 37.37
N LEU A 302 5.23 0.65 36.93
CA LEU A 302 6.25 1.18 36.01
C LEU A 302 7.65 1.17 36.63
N TYR A 303 7.83 1.69 37.84
CA TYR A 303 9.15 1.68 38.50
C TYR A 303 9.67 0.27 38.81
N ASP A 304 8.77 -0.65 39.10
CA ASP A 304 9.10 -2.06 39.30
C ASP A 304 9.55 -2.74 38.00
N ALA A 305 8.78 -2.59 36.92
CA ALA A 305 9.08 -3.21 35.63
C ALA A 305 10.36 -2.68 34.95
N TYR A 306 10.87 -1.54 35.40
CA TYR A 306 12.12 -0.93 34.92
C TYR A 306 13.27 -1.01 35.95
N ASP A 307 13.09 -1.73 37.06
CA ASP A 307 14.08 -1.93 38.14
C ASP A 307 14.56 -0.62 38.84
N GLU A 308 13.73 0.43 38.78
CA GLU A 308 14.04 1.75 39.38
C GLU A 308 13.39 1.97 40.75
N THR A 309 12.63 0.97 41.22
CA THR A 309 11.86 1.02 42.46
C THR A 309 12.68 1.45 43.68
N ARG A 310 13.84 0.81 43.90
CA ARG A 310 14.68 1.10 45.09
C ARG A 310 15.20 2.53 45.05
N MET A 311 15.63 2.98 43.88
CA MET A 311 16.17 4.32 43.69
C MET A 311 15.12 5.40 43.97
N VAL A 312 13.91 5.24 43.42
CA VAL A 312 12.80 6.18 43.62
C VAL A 312 12.39 6.27 45.09
N LEU A 313 12.32 5.13 45.78
CA LEU A 313 12.01 5.09 47.21
C LEU A 313 13.09 5.77 48.04
N HIS A 314 14.36 5.49 47.75
CA HIS A 314 15.48 6.12 48.43
C HIS A 314 15.44 7.65 48.26
N THR A 315 15.15 8.16 47.06
CA THR A 315 14.94 9.59 46.82
C THR A 315 13.77 10.13 47.63
N CYS A 316 12.60 9.46 47.62
CA CYS A 316 11.42 9.89 48.38
C CYS A 316 11.70 9.94 49.90
N ILE A 317 12.42 8.96 50.44
CA ILE A 317 12.80 8.88 51.85
C ILE A 317 13.70 10.06 52.20
N ASN A 318 14.77 10.30 51.43
CA ASN A 318 15.70 11.39 51.71
C ASN A 318 15.02 12.75 51.58
N ASP A 319 14.24 12.98 50.52
CA ASP A 319 13.50 14.23 50.33
C ASP A 319 12.56 14.52 51.50
N GLU A 320 11.82 13.51 52.00
CA GLU A 320 10.93 13.71 53.16
C GLU A 320 11.72 13.98 54.45
N VAL A 321 12.82 13.26 54.69
CA VAL A 321 13.65 13.42 55.89
C VAL A 321 14.36 14.77 55.91
N GLU A 322 14.92 15.21 54.78
CA GLU A 322 15.63 16.49 54.66
C GLU A 322 14.70 17.69 54.84
N ASN A 323 13.48 17.61 54.31
CA ASN A 323 12.48 18.68 54.38
C ASN A 323 11.66 18.67 55.68
N THR A 324 11.86 17.70 56.57
CA THR A 324 11.17 17.62 57.87
C THR A 324 11.90 18.44 58.94
N GLU A 325 11.16 19.30 59.65
CA GLU A 325 11.71 20.16 60.71
C GLU A 325 11.95 19.43 62.05
N SER A 326 11.14 18.40 62.36
CA SER A 326 11.20 17.68 63.64
C SER A 326 10.92 16.19 63.45
N GLU A 327 11.62 15.33 64.20
CA GLU A 327 11.33 13.87 64.29
C GLU A 327 9.83 13.58 64.44
N SER A 328 9.14 14.38 65.27
CA SER A 328 7.74 14.16 65.61
C SER A 328 6.74 14.36 64.46
N THR A 329 7.15 15.05 63.38
CA THR A 329 6.34 15.32 62.18
C THR A 329 6.75 14.50 60.96
N LEU A 330 7.80 13.69 61.10
CA LEU A 330 8.37 12.87 60.03
C LEU A 330 7.34 11.87 59.46
N PHE A 331 7.17 11.87 58.13
CA PHE A 331 6.15 11.09 57.41
C PHE A 331 4.72 11.27 57.93
N ARG A 332 4.40 12.41 58.57
CA ARG A 332 3.02 12.80 58.92
C ARG A 332 2.41 13.76 57.91
N GLY A 333 3.22 14.26 56.96
CA GLY A 333 2.79 15.10 55.87
C GLY A 333 1.97 14.36 54.80
N ASN A 334 1.42 15.15 53.87
CA ASN A 334 0.70 14.67 52.69
C ASN A 334 1.49 14.94 51.39
N SER A 335 2.82 14.81 51.48
CA SER A 335 3.76 15.03 50.37
C SER A 335 3.63 13.94 49.30
N THR A 336 4.13 14.21 48.09
CA THR A 336 4.21 13.21 47.01
C THR A 336 5.05 12.01 47.44
N ALA A 337 6.19 12.25 48.09
CA ALA A 337 7.05 11.20 48.64
C ALA A 337 6.27 10.29 49.59
N THR A 338 5.58 10.87 50.58
CA THR A 338 4.80 10.12 51.57
C THR A 338 3.64 9.35 50.93
N LYS A 339 2.96 9.91 49.93
CA LYS A 339 1.90 9.22 49.18
C LYS A 339 2.45 8.05 48.35
N LEU A 340 3.54 8.25 47.62
CA LEU A 340 4.19 7.21 46.81
C LEU A 340 4.68 6.06 47.70
N MET A 341 5.39 6.36 48.79
CA MET A 341 5.85 5.33 49.72
C MET A 341 4.69 4.59 50.39
N SER A 342 3.62 5.30 50.79
CA SER A 342 2.43 4.67 51.37
C SER A 342 1.70 3.75 50.38
N ALA A 343 1.61 4.16 49.12
CA ALA A 343 1.01 3.34 48.06
C ALA A 343 1.90 2.13 47.72
N PHE A 344 3.22 2.33 47.67
CA PHE A 344 4.20 1.28 47.39
C PHE A 344 4.19 0.20 48.48
N THR A 345 4.34 0.62 49.74
CA THR A 345 4.30 -0.27 50.90
C THR A 345 2.99 -1.03 50.98
N ARG A 346 1.85 -0.38 50.70
CA ARG A 346 0.54 -1.02 50.65
C ARG A 346 0.42 -2.05 49.54
N ASN A 347 0.81 -1.71 48.31
CA ASN A 347 0.63 -2.58 47.16
C ASN A 347 1.48 -3.86 47.29
N ILE A 348 2.77 -3.70 47.61
CA ILE A 348 3.69 -4.83 47.83
C ILE A 348 3.36 -5.62 49.09
N GLY A 349 2.99 -4.90 50.15
CA GLY A 349 2.71 -5.49 51.44
C GLY A 349 1.29 -6.02 51.57
N GLN A 350 0.42 -5.92 50.56
CA GLN A 350 -0.99 -6.28 50.68
C GLN A 350 -1.18 -7.75 51.06
N LYS A 351 -0.51 -8.66 50.34
CA LYS A 351 -0.55 -10.11 50.64
C LYS A 351 -0.02 -10.39 52.05
N TYR A 352 1.05 -9.70 52.43
CA TYR A 352 1.63 -9.80 53.77
C TYR A 352 0.64 -9.33 54.87
N LEU A 353 -0.06 -8.20 54.67
CA LEU A 353 -1.10 -7.74 55.59
C LEU A 353 -2.23 -8.76 55.71
N GLN A 354 -2.70 -9.30 54.58
CA GLN A 354 -3.77 -10.29 54.56
C GLN A 354 -3.35 -11.55 55.33
N GLU A 355 -2.13 -12.04 55.16
CA GLU A 355 -1.66 -13.24 55.85
C GLU A 355 -1.51 -13.02 57.37
N VAL A 356 -1.05 -11.83 57.78
CA VAL A 356 -0.77 -11.52 59.19
C VAL A 356 -2.02 -11.13 59.97
N LEU A 357 -2.89 -10.31 59.39
CA LEU A 357 -3.99 -9.67 60.10
C LEU A 357 -5.34 -10.37 59.90
N THR A 358 -5.60 -10.99 58.74
CA THR A 358 -6.90 -11.65 58.47
C THR A 358 -7.28 -12.65 59.56
N PRO A 359 -6.39 -13.55 60.03
CA PRO A 359 -6.76 -14.50 61.09
C PRO A 359 -7.17 -13.81 62.41
N LYS A 360 -6.65 -12.60 62.66
CA LYS A 360 -6.92 -11.85 63.90
C LYS A 360 -8.27 -11.17 63.84
N PHE A 361 -8.61 -10.64 62.67
CA PHE A 361 -9.97 -10.17 62.41
C PHE A 361 -10.98 -11.32 62.48
N THR A 362 -10.74 -12.43 61.78
CA THR A 362 -11.64 -13.59 61.79
C THR A 362 -11.91 -14.09 63.21
N TRP A 363 -10.86 -14.17 64.04
CA TRP A 363 -11.02 -14.55 65.45
C TRP A 363 -11.96 -13.63 66.24
N MET A 364 -11.91 -12.31 65.99
CA MET A 364 -12.83 -11.35 66.65
C MET A 364 -14.29 -11.53 66.21
N TYR A 365 -14.55 -11.99 64.98
CA TYR A 365 -15.91 -12.32 64.52
C TYR A 365 -16.40 -13.63 65.12
N GLU A 366 -15.52 -14.62 65.27
CA GLU A 366 -15.84 -15.91 65.89
C GLU A 366 -16.02 -15.79 67.41
N ASN A 367 -15.40 -14.78 68.04
CA ASN A 367 -15.42 -14.55 69.48
C ASN A 367 -15.89 -13.11 69.78
N PRO A 368 -17.18 -12.80 69.58
CA PRO A 368 -17.70 -11.45 69.77
C PRO A 368 -17.65 -11.06 71.25
N LEU A 369 -16.67 -10.23 71.60
CA LEU A 369 -16.51 -9.63 72.92
C LEU A 369 -16.72 -8.11 72.84
N ASN A 370 -17.06 -7.49 73.96
CA ASN A 370 -17.07 -6.03 74.07
C ASN A 370 -15.66 -5.51 74.38
N TYR A 371 -15.22 -4.51 73.62
CA TYR A 371 -13.90 -3.88 73.72
C TYR A 371 -14.00 -2.38 74.05
N GLU A 372 -15.21 -1.87 74.35
CA GLU A 372 -15.42 -0.47 74.75
C GLU A 372 -14.96 -0.28 76.19
N ALA A 373 -13.82 0.41 76.34
CA ALA A 373 -13.21 0.69 77.64
C ALA A 373 -13.58 2.08 78.18
N ASP A 374 -14.21 2.95 77.38
CA ASP A 374 -14.69 4.26 77.85
C ASP A 374 -16.00 4.08 78.64
N PRO A 375 -16.02 4.34 79.97
CA PRO A 375 -17.21 4.18 80.79
C PRO A 375 -18.38 5.06 80.34
N ALA A 376 -18.12 6.18 79.66
CA ALA A 376 -19.15 7.07 79.13
C ALA A 376 -19.87 6.52 77.88
N ARG A 377 -19.33 5.44 77.28
CA ARG A 377 -19.83 4.85 76.03
C ARG A 377 -20.27 3.40 76.18
N CYS A 378 -20.04 2.80 77.34
CA CYS A 378 -20.54 1.48 77.72
C CYS A 378 -22.08 1.49 77.83
N LYS A 379 -22.74 0.42 77.39
CA LYS A 379 -24.20 0.23 77.52
C LYS A 379 -24.54 -0.19 78.95
N GLU A 380 -25.81 -0.04 79.35
CA GLU A 380 -26.27 -0.53 80.67
C GLU A 380 -26.03 -2.05 80.79
N GLY A 381 -25.23 -2.45 81.79
CA GLY A 381 -24.85 -3.85 82.04
C GLY A 381 -23.45 -4.23 81.53
N ASP A 382 -22.74 -3.35 80.83
CA ASP A 382 -21.35 -3.57 80.43
C ASP A 382 -20.38 -3.37 81.61
N ASP A 383 -19.36 -4.22 81.70
CA ASP A 383 -18.24 -4.06 82.64
C ASP A 383 -17.03 -3.47 81.93
N ALA A 384 -16.81 -2.16 82.12
CA ALA A 384 -15.70 -1.44 81.50
C ALA A 384 -14.31 -2.01 81.89
N ALA A 385 -14.16 -2.58 83.09
CA ALA A 385 -12.90 -3.20 83.52
C ALA A 385 -12.67 -4.51 82.79
N GLN A 386 -13.71 -5.35 82.63
CA GLN A 386 -13.64 -6.57 81.83
C GLN A 386 -13.40 -6.26 80.35
N ASN A 387 -14.05 -5.23 79.80
CA ASN A 387 -13.85 -4.77 78.42
C ASN A 387 -12.42 -4.27 78.20
N LEU A 388 -11.83 -3.58 79.18
CA LEU A 388 -10.42 -3.16 79.14
C LEU A 388 -9.46 -4.37 79.14
N GLN A 389 -9.78 -5.45 79.87
CA GLN A 389 -9.02 -6.70 79.80
C GLN A 389 -9.18 -7.39 78.44
N ASN A 390 -10.38 -7.37 77.85
CA ASN A 390 -10.61 -7.90 76.50
C ASN A 390 -9.81 -7.09 75.47
N LEU A 391 -9.84 -5.76 75.57
CA LEU A 391 -9.07 -4.83 74.72
C LEU A 391 -7.56 -5.10 74.86
N LYS A 392 -7.06 -5.27 76.09
CA LYS A 392 -5.67 -5.63 76.35
C LYS A 392 -5.27 -6.92 75.62
N LYS A 393 -6.06 -8.00 75.79
CA LYS A 393 -5.77 -9.30 75.17
C LYS A 393 -5.80 -9.24 73.65
N VAL A 394 -6.79 -8.59 73.06
CA VAL A 394 -6.88 -8.49 71.59
C VAL A 394 -5.76 -7.61 71.03
N SER A 395 -5.41 -6.50 71.69
CA SER A 395 -4.27 -5.67 71.29
C SER A 395 -2.94 -6.45 71.36
N GLN A 396 -2.72 -7.24 72.41
CA GLN A 396 -1.56 -8.14 72.50
C GLN A 396 -1.56 -9.18 71.37
N MET A 397 -2.71 -9.77 71.06
CA MET A 397 -2.85 -10.75 69.97
C MET A 397 -2.48 -10.15 68.60
N PHE A 398 -2.93 -8.93 68.28
CA PHE A 398 -2.55 -8.25 67.04
C PHE A 398 -1.05 -7.90 67.04
N LEU A 399 -0.54 -7.40 68.16
CA LEU A 399 0.86 -7.01 68.28
C LEU A 399 1.79 -8.23 68.16
N ASP A 400 1.50 -9.33 68.84
CA ASP A 400 2.25 -10.58 68.73
C ASP A 400 2.22 -11.14 67.31
N ALA A 401 1.10 -11.02 66.59
CA ALA A 401 1.01 -11.42 65.19
C ALA A 401 1.99 -10.64 64.31
N ILE A 402 2.04 -9.32 64.49
CA ILE A 402 2.93 -8.42 63.74
C ILE A 402 4.40 -8.68 64.10
N LEU A 403 4.73 -8.81 65.39
CA LEU A 403 6.12 -9.00 65.82
C LEU A 403 6.67 -10.36 65.36
N ASN A 404 5.83 -11.40 65.30
CA ASN A 404 6.22 -12.74 64.84
C ASN A 404 6.15 -12.92 63.32
N SER A 405 5.60 -11.96 62.56
CA SER A 405 5.47 -12.07 61.11
C SER A 405 6.71 -11.66 60.33
N LEU A 406 7.78 -11.26 61.02
CA LEU A 406 9.04 -10.84 60.43
C LEU A 406 9.59 -11.79 59.33
N PRO A 407 9.56 -13.13 59.46
CA PRO A 407 10.02 -14.04 58.40
C PRO A 407 9.20 -13.99 57.10
N LYS A 408 7.95 -13.51 57.18
CA LYS A 408 7.02 -13.39 56.04
C LYS A 408 7.09 -12.01 55.38
N CYS A 409 7.89 -11.10 55.93
CA CYS A 409 7.97 -9.72 55.47
C CYS A 409 8.67 -9.66 54.09
N PRO A 410 8.04 -9.04 53.07
CA PRO A 410 8.63 -8.94 51.73
C PRO A 410 9.98 -8.22 51.73
N LEU A 411 10.91 -8.67 50.90
CA LEU A 411 12.23 -8.04 50.71
C LEU A 411 12.18 -6.52 50.49
N PRO A 412 11.40 -5.98 49.52
CA PRO A 412 11.32 -4.53 49.31
C PRO A 412 10.88 -3.74 50.54
N PHE A 413 10.07 -4.36 51.41
CA PHE A 413 9.63 -3.74 52.66
C PHE A 413 10.77 -3.62 53.67
N ARG A 414 11.66 -4.63 53.74
CA ARG A 414 12.90 -4.59 54.54
C ARG A 414 13.91 -3.60 54.00
N CYS A 415 14.05 -3.49 52.67
CA CYS A 415 14.90 -2.49 52.03
C CYS A 415 14.46 -1.07 52.41
N ILE A 416 13.14 -0.77 52.34
CA ILE A 416 12.60 0.52 52.79
C ILE A 416 12.93 0.78 54.26
N ALA A 417 12.73 -0.21 55.13
CA ALA A 417 13.02 -0.07 56.56
C ALA A 417 14.51 0.18 56.83
N SER A 418 15.41 -0.40 56.02
CA SER A 418 16.86 -0.14 56.08
C SER A 418 17.20 1.27 55.61
N ASP A 419 16.76 1.64 54.41
CA ASP A 419 17.06 2.95 53.80
C ASP A 419 16.48 4.10 54.64
N LEU A 420 15.27 3.91 55.19
CA LEU A 420 14.62 4.84 56.11
C LEU A 420 15.45 5.04 57.38
N ARG A 421 15.90 3.95 57.99
CA ARG A 421 16.72 3.99 59.20
C ARG A 421 18.01 4.77 58.96
N ASP A 422 18.69 4.52 57.85
CA ASP A 422 19.94 5.19 57.50
C ASP A 422 19.74 6.68 57.23
N ALA A 423 18.68 7.04 56.51
CA ALA A 423 18.34 8.44 56.23
C ALA A 423 18.01 9.20 57.52
N VAL A 424 17.19 8.61 58.41
CA VAL A 424 16.84 9.25 59.68
C VAL A 424 18.04 9.34 60.60
N LYS A 425 18.87 8.30 60.70
CA LYS A 425 20.10 8.33 61.51
C LYS A 425 21.01 9.51 61.17
N LYS A 426 21.13 9.85 59.89
CA LYS A 426 21.95 10.99 59.43
C LYS A 426 21.42 12.34 59.89
N ARG A 427 20.08 12.49 59.96
CA ARG A 427 19.42 13.78 60.27
C ARG A 427 19.01 13.92 61.73
N PHE A 428 18.51 12.84 62.33
CA PHE A 428 17.99 12.74 63.70
C PHE A 428 18.55 11.48 64.39
N PRO A 429 19.81 11.50 64.88
CA PRO A 429 20.46 10.31 65.46
C PRO A 429 19.69 9.67 66.63
N GLU A 430 19.04 10.47 67.47
CA GLU A 430 18.25 10.03 68.64
C GLU A 430 16.88 9.41 68.27
N ALA A 431 16.53 9.43 66.99
CA ALA A 431 15.25 9.01 66.44
C ALA A 431 15.34 7.72 65.59
N GLU A 432 16.54 7.19 65.38
CA GLU A 432 16.84 6.11 64.43
C GLU A 432 15.87 4.93 64.58
N LYS A 433 15.61 4.48 65.82
CA LYS A 433 14.75 3.32 66.09
C LYS A 433 13.25 3.66 66.08
N ARG A 434 12.87 4.82 66.62
CA ARG A 434 11.46 5.25 66.74
C ARG A 434 10.84 5.64 65.40
N SER A 435 11.65 6.13 64.47
CA SER A 435 11.21 6.55 63.13
C SER A 435 10.78 5.41 62.20
N VAL A 436 11.50 4.29 62.20
CA VAL A 436 11.12 3.07 61.44
C VAL A 436 9.78 2.54 61.93
N GLY A 437 9.62 2.47 63.26
CA GLY A 437 8.36 2.08 63.90
C GLY A 437 7.21 3.03 63.64
N GLY A 438 7.48 4.33 63.77
CA GLY A 438 6.55 5.41 63.50
C GLY A 438 6.01 5.35 62.07
N PHE A 439 6.84 5.05 61.07
CA PHE A 439 6.38 4.90 59.69
C PHE A 439 5.60 3.59 59.48
N ILE A 440 6.14 2.45 59.88
CA ILE A 440 5.58 1.13 59.53
C ILE A 440 4.27 0.85 60.29
N PHE A 441 4.20 1.18 61.57
CA PHE A 441 2.92 1.08 62.27
C PHE A 441 1.92 2.11 61.73
N LEU A 442 2.28 3.39 61.64
CA LEU A 442 1.34 4.45 61.26
C LEU A 442 0.83 4.37 59.81
N ARG A 443 1.68 3.96 58.86
CA ARG A 443 1.37 4.03 57.42
C ARG A 443 1.02 2.69 56.79
N PHE A 444 1.28 1.58 57.48
CA PHE A 444 1.05 0.24 56.92
C PHE A 444 0.11 -0.62 57.77
N PHE A 445 0.46 -0.92 59.02
CA PHE A 445 -0.38 -1.76 59.88
C PHE A 445 -1.61 -1.02 60.44
N CYS A 446 -1.44 0.12 61.10
CA CYS A 446 -2.51 0.88 61.75
C CYS A 446 -3.64 1.32 60.81
N PRO A 447 -3.38 1.79 59.56
CA PRO A 447 -4.45 2.12 58.61
C PRO A 447 -5.29 0.90 58.25
N THR A 448 -4.64 -0.26 58.07
CA THR A 448 -5.30 -1.53 57.76
C THR A 448 -6.08 -2.06 58.95
N ILE A 449 -5.56 -1.92 60.17
CA ILE A 449 -6.27 -2.33 61.39
C ILE A 449 -7.52 -1.48 61.58
N THR A 450 -7.38 -0.16 61.42
CA THR A 450 -8.49 0.81 61.54
C THR A 450 -9.56 0.60 60.49
N ASN A 451 -9.15 0.37 59.24
CA ASN A 451 -10.04 0.13 58.11
C ASN A 451 -9.54 -1.09 57.31
N PRO A 452 -10.10 -2.29 57.57
CA PRO A 452 -9.68 -3.52 56.90
C PRO A 452 -9.85 -3.48 55.38
N ALA A 453 -10.66 -2.57 54.84
CA ALA A 453 -10.84 -2.41 53.39
C ALA A 453 -9.53 -1.98 52.71
N VAL A 454 -8.73 -1.13 53.38
CA VAL A 454 -7.46 -0.60 52.85
C VAL A 454 -6.43 -1.70 52.62
N GLY A 455 -6.43 -2.75 53.45
CA GLY A 455 -5.56 -3.91 53.28
C GLY A 455 -6.16 -5.02 52.39
N GLY A 456 -7.34 -4.81 51.81
CA GLY A 456 -8.05 -5.85 51.08
C GLY A 456 -8.50 -7.03 51.96
N ILE A 457 -8.76 -6.79 53.25
CA ILE A 457 -9.11 -7.84 54.22
C ILE A 457 -10.62 -8.09 54.26
N VAL A 458 -11.45 -7.07 54.00
CA VAL A 458 -12.93 -7.14 54.13
C VAL A 458 -13.55 -8.32 53.38
N GLN A 459 -13.01 -8.67 52.21
CA GLN A 459 -13.48 -9.80 51.40
C GLN A 459 -13.30 -11.18 52.06
N PHE A 460 -12.46 -11.28 53.10
CA PHE A 460 -12.23 -12.50 53.87
C PHE A 460 -13.01 -12.50 55.20
N LEU A 461 -13.73 -11.42 55.52
CA LEU A 461 -14.52 -11.30 56.74
C LEU A 461 -15.95 -11.83 56.52
N PRO A 462 -16.61 -12.38 57.55
CA PRO A 462 -17.98 -12.87 57.44
C PRO A 462 -19.00 -11.80 57.01
N SER A 463 -18.78 -10.54 57.42
CA SER A 463 -19.57 -9.38 57.03
C SER A 463 -18.73 -8.10 57.09
N PRO A 464 -19.13 -7.01 56.41
CA PRO A 464 -18.53 -5.70 56.63
C PRO A 464 -18.61 -5.29 58.11
N PRO A 465 -17.58 -4.61 58.67
CA PRO A 465 -17.58 -4.23 60.07
C PRO A 465 -18.68 -3.21 60.36
N ASP A 466 -19.47 -3.48 61.39
CA ASP A 466 -20.47 -2.54 61.86
C ASP A 466 -19.83 -1.37 62.63
N LYS A 467 -20.67 -0.46 63.15
CA LYS A 467 -20.19 0.73 63.87
C LYS A 467 -19.48 0.39 65.19
N GLU A 468 -19.79 -0.73 65.84
CA GLU A 468 -19.20 -1.10 67.12
C GLU A 468 -17.83 -1.75 66.88
N MET A 469 -17.77 -2.72 65.96
CA MET A 469 -16.53 -3.36 65.52
C MET A 469 -15.54 -2.36 64.95
N SER A 470 -15.99 -1.41 64.12
CA SER A 470 -15.14 -0.33 63.57
C SER A 470 -14.54 0.55 64.68
N ARG A 471 -15.27 0.81 65.77
CA ARG A 471 -14.73 1.53 66.92
C ARG A 471 -13.70 0.71 67.67
N SER A 472 -13.97 -0.58 67.89
CA SER A 472 -13.00 -1.49 68.51
C SER A 472 -11.70 -1.51 67.71
N PHE A 473 -11.77 -1.55 66.39
CA PHE A 473 -10.59 -1.44 65.51
C PHE A 473 -9.83 -0.12 65.69
N ILE A 474 -10.52 1.02 65.77
CA ILE A 474 -9.89 2.33 66.04
C ILE A 474 -9.17 2.32 67.40
N THR A 475 -9.82 1.78 68.44
CA THR A 475 -9.24 1.73 69.80
C THR A 475 -8.04 0.79 69.86
N ILE A 476 -8.12 -0.38 69.22
CA ILE A 476 -6.99 -1.32 69.08
C ILE A 476 -5.83 -0.63 68.36
N THR A 477 -6.09 0.01 67.22
CA THR A 477 -5.07 0.76 66.49
C THR A 477 -4.40 1.81 67.37
N LYS A 478 -5.16 2.55 68.19
CA LYS A 478 -4.62 3.56 69.09
C LYS A 478 -3.68 2.96 70.14
N VAL A 479 -4.02 1.79 70.69
CA VAL A 479 -3.14 1.05 71.61
C VAL A 479 -1.85 0.65 70.92
N LEU A 480 -1.94 0.02 69.74
CA LEU A 480 -0.77 -0.42 68.98
C LEU A 480 0.12 0.76 68.56
N GLN A 481 -0.49 1.88 68.14
CA GLN A 481 0.24 3.07 67.73
C GLN A 481 1.00 3.71 68.89
N ASN A 482 0.38 3.77 70.08
CA ASN A 482 1.03 4.28 71.28
C ASN A 482 2.18 3.37 71.74
N ILE A 483 2.03 2.05 71.65
CA ILE A 483 3.11 1.10 71.92
C ILE A 483 4.27 1.30 70.93
N ALA A 484 3.97 1.39 69.63
CA ALA A 484 4.99 1.57 68.59
C ALA A 484 5.75 2.90 68.70
N ASN A 485 5.09 3.95 69.20
CA ASN A 485 5.68 5.28 69.41
C ASN A 485 6.33 5.45 70.79
N ASP A 486 6.30 4.43 71.65
CA ASP A 486 6.70 4.49 73.06
C ASP A 486 6.02 5.66 73.83
N GLN A 487 4.70 5.81 73.62
CA GLN A 487 3.93 6.93 74.17
C GLN A 487 2.87 6.46 75.18
N TYR A 488 3.05 6.87 76.44
CA TYR A 488 2.07 6.60 77.51
C TYR A 488 0.73 7.30 77.28
N PHE A 489 -0.34 6.64 77.71
CA PHE A 489 -1.66 7.23 77.82
C PHE A 489 -1.69 8.27 78.94
N ASP A 490 -2.08 9.49 78.58
CA ASP A 490 -2.10 10.68 79.45
C ASP A 490 -3.52 10.95 80.01
N VAL A 491 -3.71 12.15 80.59
CA VAL A 491 -4.99 12.59 81.16
C VAL A 491 -6.11 12.69 80.11
N LYS A 492 -5.78 12.74 78.81
CA LYS A 492 -6.79 12.80 77.74
C LYS A 492 -7.47 11.45 77.51
N ASN A 493 -6.88 10.33 77.95
CA ASN A 493 -7.43 8.99 77.80
C ASN A 493 -7.32 8.21 79.12
N PRO A 494 -8.02 8.66 80.18
CA PRO A 494 -7.85 8.10 81.53
C PRO A 494 -8.24 6.62 81.59
N HIS A 495 -9.22 6.21 80.79
CA HIS A 495 -9.73 4.83 80.71
C HIS A 495 -8.74 3.83 80.08
N LEU A 496 -7.65 4.30 79.43
CA LEU A 496 -6.63 3.42 78.84
C LEU A 496 -5.33 3.38 79.67
N LYS A 497 -5.24 4.11 80.79
CA LYS A 497 -3.99 4.23 81.57
C LYS A 497 -3.46 2.90 82.10
N GLU A 498 -4.32 1.93 82.38
CA GLU A 498 -3.88 0.59 82.84
C GLU A 498 -3.08 -0.16 81.75
N LEU A 499 -3.29 0.19 80.47
CA LEU A 499 -2.53 -0.37 79.35
C LEU A 499 -1.10 0.17 79.24
N ASN A 500 -0.74 1.20 80.02
CA ASN A 500 0.65 1.65 80.10
C ASN A 500 1.60 0.53 80.55
N SER A 501 1.12 -0.39 81.40
CA SER A 501 1.86 -1.60 81.76
C SER A 501 2.21 -2.48 80.56
N VAL A 502 1.37 -2.49 79.52
CA VAL A 502 1.60 -3.24 78.26
C VAL A 502 2.64 -2.54 77.40
N ILE A 503 2.69 -1.20 77.42
CA ILE A 503 3.73 -0.43 76.73
C ILE A 503 5.10 -0.83 77.29
N ASP A 504 5.24 -0.86 78.62
CA ASP A 504 6.48 -1.26 79.27
C ASP A 504 6.87 -2.72 78.95
N GLU A 505 5.90 -3.63 78.93
CA GLU A 505 6.13 -5.04 78.61
C GLU A 505 6.60 -5.24 77.16
N TYR A 506 6.03 -4.49 76.21
CA TYR A 506 6.28 -4.68 74.78
C TYR A 506 7.39 -3.79 74.22
N ARG A 507 7.80 -2.70 74.89
CA ARG A 507 8.91 -1.82 74.48
C ARG A 507 10.13 -2.60 73.97
N PRO A 508 10.75 -3.52 74.74
CA PRO A 508 11.94 -4.23 74.26
C PRO A 508 11.66 -5.18 73.09
N LYS A 509 10.44 -5.75 73.00
CA LYS A 509 10.06 -6.64 71.89
C LYS A 509 9.91 -5.86 70.59
N VAL A 510 9.29 -4.68 70.68
CA VAL A 510 9.04 -3.76 69.56
C VAL A 510 10.35 -3.15 69.06
N GLU A 511 11.23 -2.70 69.96
CA GLU A 511 12.57 -2.21 69.59
C GLU A 511 13.38 -3.27 68.85
N LYS A 512 13.38 -4.51 69.35
CA LYS A 512 14.05 -5.64 68.68
C LYS A 512 13.46 -5.90 67.30
N PHE A 513 12.13 -5.83 67.16
CA PHE A 513 11.48 -6.00 65.87
C PHE A 513 11.91 -4.93 64.85
N PHE A 514 11.98 -3.66 65.25
CA PHE A 514 12.47 -2.58 64.37
C PHE A 514 13.93 -2.79 63.96
N ASP A 515 14.80 -3.18 64.91
CA ASP A 515 16.20 -3.46 64.63
C ASP A 515 16.38 -4.61 63.62
N GLU A 516 15.57 -5.67 63.71
CA GLU A 516 15.64 -6.83 62.80
C GLU A 516 14.90 -6.61 61.47
N LEU A 517 13.92 -5.71 61.44
CA LEU A 517 13.18 -5.35 60.21
C LEU A 517 14.05 -4.52 59.26
N SER A 518 14.91 -3.65 59.79
CA SER A 518 15.89 -2.90 59.02
C SER A 518 17.12 -3.73 58.61
N LYS A 519 17.18 -5.03 58.93
CA LYS A 519 18.22 -5.94 58.41
C LYS A 519 17.70 -6.67 57.18
N ILE A 520 18.55 -6.78 56.17
CA ILE A 520 18.27 -7.48 54.92
C ILE A 520 18.95 -8.87 54.95
N PRO A 521 18.19 -9.96 55.04
CA PRO A 521 18.71 -11.32 54.90
C PRO A 521 19.28 -11.60 53.50
N ASP A 522 20.36 -12.39 53.44
CA ASP A 522 21.04 -12.76 52.18
C ASP A 522 20.21 -13.69 51.27
N ASN A 523 19.12 -14.28 51.78
CA ASN A 523 18.37 -15.37 51.14
C ASN A 523 16.93 -15.02 50.73
N LEU A 524 16.57 -13.73 50.73
CA LEU A 524 15.26 -13.28 50.29
C LEU A 524 15.30 -12.86 48.82
N GLU A 525 14.46 -13.47 47.99
CA GLU A 525 14.31 -13.11 46.58
C GLU A 525 13.24 -12.02 46.39
N TYR A 526 13.48 -11.13 45.43
CA TYR A 526 12.51 -10.12 45.01
C TYR A 526 11.42 -10.75 44.14
N GLN A 527 10.16 -10.40 44.38
CA GLN A 527 9.05 -10.77 43.51
C GLN A 527 8.57 -9.53 42.74
N PRO A 528 8.76 -9.47 41.41
CA PRO A 528 8.26 -8.38 40.59
C PRO A 528 6.73 -8.28 40.64
N LEU A 529 6.23 -7.04 40.68
CA LEU A 529 4.83 -6.69 40.58
C LEU A 529 4.31 -6.71 39.14
N ALA A 530 5.14 -6.32 38.17
CA ALA A 530 4.78 -6.28 36.76
C ALA A 530 6.01 -6.45 35.86
N ASN A 531 5.79 -6.97 34.65
CA ASN A 531 6.80 -6.95 33.60
C ASN A 531 6.62 -5.73 32.66
N THR A 532 7.66 -5.43 31.88
CA THR A 532 7.69 -4.27 30.99
C THR A 532 6.58 -4.29 29.93
N GLU A 533 6.18 -5.48 29.44
CA GLU A 533 5.15 -5.63 28.42
C GLU A 533 3.74 -5.29 28.96
N GLU A 534 3.42 -5.78 30.16
CA GLU A 534 2.17 -5.46 30.85
C GLU A 534 2.04 -3.96 31.11
N VAL A 535 3.11 -3.33 31.59
CA VAL A 535 3.15 -1.89 31.87
C VAL A 535 2.97 -1.08 30.58
N ARG A 536 3.61 -1.48 29.48
CA ARG A 536 3.43 -0.82 28.17
C ARG A 536 2.00 -0.91 27.65
N LYS A 537 1.33 -2.05 27.86
CA LYS A 537 -0.03 -2.28 27.36
C LYS A 537 -1.13 -1.67 28.24
N LEU A 538 -0.94 -1.64 29.56
CA LEU A 538 -2.01 -1.31 30.51
C LEU A 538 -1.78 0.00 31.26
N ASP A 539 -0.55 0.30 31.67
CA ASP A 539 -0.25 1.40 32.60
C ASP A 539 0.18 2.67 31.83
N LEU A 540 1.10 2.57 30.87
CA LEU A 540 1.55 3.72 30.06
C LEU A 540 0.42 4.40 29.28
N PRO A 541 -0.58 3.69 28.69
CA PRO A 541 -1.71 4.35 28.05
C PRO A 541 -2.59 5.15 29.02
N LYS A 542 -2.78 4.63 30.25
CA LYS A 542 -3.53 5.34 31.31
C LYS A 542 -2.77 6.59 31.77
N ILE A 543 -1.46 6.45 31.98
CA ILE A 543 -0.59 7.58 32.36
C ILE A 543 -0.58 8.63 31.25
N HIS A 544 -0.46 8.22 29.98
CA HIS A 544 -0.54 9.10 28.81
C HIS A 544 -1.85 9.88 28.77
N GLN A 545 -2.98 9.17 28.92
CA GLN A 545 -4.31 9.79 28.95
C GLN A 545 -4.42 10.84 30.07
N LEU A 546 -3.90 10.54 31.26
CA LEU A 546 -3.89 11.48 32.38
C LEU A 546 -3.02 12.72 32.13
N PHE A 547 -1.87 12.56 31.46
CA PHE A 547 -1.09 13.70 31.00
C PHE A 547 -1.89 14.57 30.05
N CYS A 548 -2.51 14.00 29.01
CA CYS A 548 -3.30 14.76 28.04
C CYS A 548 -4.43 15.56 28.72
N TYR A 549 -5.14 14.96 29.70
CA TYR A 549 -6.23 15.66 30.39
C TYR A 549 -5.78 16.72 31.39
N ASN A 550 -4.57 16.62 31.93
CA ASN A 550 -4.10 17.50 32.99
C ASN A 550 -2.87 18.32 32.62
N ILE A 551 -2.49 18.37 31.34
CA ILE A 551 -1.22 18.93 30.87
C ILE A 551 -1.03 20.40 31.32
N ASP A 552 -2.09 21.21 31.29
CA ASP A 552 -2.02 22.62 31.73
C ASP A 552 -1.64 22.74 33.21
N LYS A 553 -2.19 21.87 34.05
CA LYS A 553 -1.87 21.85 35.50
C LYS A 553 -0.47 21.32 35.73
N VAL A 554 -0.07 20.27 35.00
CA VAL A 554 1.28 19.69 35.06
C VAL A 554 2.34 20.73 34.67
N VAL A 555 2.14 21.43 33.56
CA VAL A 555 3.05 22.48 33.07
C VAL A 555 3.13 23.64 34.05
N LYS A 556 2.00 24.10 34.60
CA LYS A 556 1.99 25.15 35.65
C LYS A 556 2.78 24.72 36.88
N HIS A 557 2.62 23.47 37.33
CA HIS A 557 3.36 22.93 38.47
C HIS A 557 4.87 22.85 38.18
N LEU A 558 5.28 22.34 37.01
CA LEU A 558 6.69 22.31 36.60
C LEU A 558 7.32 23.72 36.54
N HIS A 559 6.56 24.74 36.13
CA HIS A 559 7.01 26.14 36.15
C HIS A 559 7.25 26.66 37.56
N ILE A 560 6.32 26.40 38.49
CA ILE A 560 6.42 26.85 39.89
C ILE A 560 7.67 26.27 40.56
N PHE A 561 7.96 24.99 40.32
CA PHE A 561 9.10 24.29 40.88
C PHE A 561 10.39 24.40 40.04
N LYS A 562 10.46 25.35 39.10
CA LYS A 562 11.66 25.67 38.30
C LYS A 562 12.21 24.51 37.45
N HIS A 563 11.37 23.55 37.04
CA HIS A 563 11.75 22.42 36.18
C HIS A 563 11.38 22.68 34.71
N LYS A 564 11.73 23.86 34.19
CA LYS A 564 11.34 24.29 32.82
C LYS A 564 11.97 23.44 31.71
N ASP A 565 13.18 22.91 31.96
CA ASP A 565 13.92 22.11 30.98
C ASP A 565 13.27 20.75 30.67
N THR A 566 12.36 20.29 31.54
CA THR A 566 11.65 19.02 31.36
C THR A 566 10.41 19.16 30.47
N ILE A 567 9.90 20.39 30.31
CA ILE A 567 8.66 20.67 29.57
C ILE A 567 8.80 20.30 28.08
N PRO A 568 9.86 20.72 27.35
CA PRO A 568 10.02 20.34 25.94
C PRO A 568 10.14 18.83 25.75
N LYS A 569 10.81 18.12 26.68
CA LYS A 569 10.97 16.67 26.62
C LYS A 569 9.63 15.95 26.83
N LEU A 570 8.81 16.45 27.75
CA LEU A 570 7.45 15.93 27.96
C LEU A 570 6.58 16.16 26.73
N PHE A 571 6.58 17.36 26.14
CA PHE A 571 5.81 17.63 24.92
C PHE A 571 6.26 16.75 23.75
N HIS A 572 7.57 16.60 23.54
CA HIS A 572 8.10 15.71 22.50
C HIS A 572 7.67 14.25 22.73
N ALA A 573 7.68 13.77 23.97
CA ALA A 573 7.22 12.42 24.30
C ALA A 573 5.72 12.24 23.99
N LEU A 574 4.88 13.21 24.35
CA LEU A 574 3.43 13.16 24.10
C LEU A 574 3.09 13.30 22.60
N GLU A 575 3.78 14.19 21.89
CA GLU A 575 3.60 14.40 20.45
C GLU A 575 3.93 13.14 19.64
N ARG A 576 4.99 12.42 20.02
CA ARG A 576 5.37 11.13 19.41
C ARG A 576 4.32 10.04 19.62
N ILE A 577 3.60 10.06 20.76
CA ILE A 577 2.55 9.07 21.06
C ILE A 577 1.25 9.42 20.34
N GLY A 578 0.97 10.71 20.14
CA GLY A 578 -0.25 11.20 19.50
C GLY A 578 -1.40 11.46 20.47
N PRO A 579 -2.65 11.53 19.99
CA PRO A 579 -3.80 11.85 20.83
C PRO A 579 -4.06 10.77 21.90
N PRO A 580 -4.70 11.12 23.03
CA PRO A 580 -5.03 10.14 24.05
C PRO A 580 -5.96 9.06 23.47
N PRO A 581 -5.80 7.78 23.88
CA PRO A 581 -6.76 6.74 23.50
C PRO A 581 -8.17 7.16 23.94
N GLU A 582 -9.15 6.95 23.07
CA GLU A 582 -10.55 7.29 23.34
C GLU A 582 -10.98 6.70 24.69
N LYS A 583 -11.69 7.50 25.50
CA LYS A 583 -12.35 6.96 26.69
C LYS A 583 -13.30 5.87 26.20
N LYS A 584 -12.97 4.61 26.48
CA LYS A 584 -14.00 3.58 26.52
C LYS A 584 -14.94 4.01 27.62
N ASP A 585 -16.10 4.54 27.25
CA ASP A 585 -17.19 4.78 28.18
C ASP A 585 -17.49 3.46 28.87
N GLU A 586 -17.04 3.32 30.12
CA GLU A 586 -17.48 2.25 31.01
C GLU A 586 -18.98 2.47 31.25
N LYS A 587 -19.80 1.69 30.53
CA LYS A 587 -21.24 1.58 30.74
C LYS A 587 -21.55 0.69 31.92
#